data_AF-A0A968KTB4-F1
#
_entry.id   AF-A0A968KTB4-F1
#
_cell.length_a   1.000
_cell.length_b   1.000
_cell.length_c   1.000
_cell.angle_alpha   90.00
_cell.angle_beta   90.00
_cell.angle_gamma   90.00
#
_symmetry.space_group_name_H-M   'P 1'
#
loop_
_entity.id
_entity.type
_entity.pdbx_description
1 polymer ?
#
loop_
_entity_poly.entity_id
_entity_poly.type
_entity_poly.pdbx_seq_one_letter_code
_entity_poly.pdbx_strand_id
1 'polypeptide(L)'
;MKSHFFCDACNREVASHLDKCPYCGVKFAGVRCPACQYHGTIADFANGCPSCGYTLGEQFTPEKPTITKKPLRPSRALRYPWQLPTKDIGSIAVAFIIASIALLVFYYIHNH
;
A
#
# COMPACT_ATOMS: atom_id res chain seq x y z
N MET A 1 -23.39 28.12 11.05
CA MET A 1 -23.02 26.68 11.03
C MET A 1 -21.67 26.54 11.72
N LYS A 2 -21.46 25.51 12.54
CA LYS A 2 -20.21 25.35 13.31
C LYS A 2 -19.40 24.22 12.69
N SER A 3 -18.16 24.50 12.28
CA SER A 3 -17.23 23.53 11.71
C SER A 3 -16.43 22.84 12.83
N HIS A 4 -16.25 21.52 12.69
CA HIS A 4 -15.47 20.69 13.61
C HIS A 4 -14.09 20.40 13.01
N PHE A 5 -13.04 20.50 13.81
CA PHE A 5 -11.65 20.30 13.36
C PHE A 5 -11.02 19.13 14.13
N PHE A 6 -10.20 18.33 13.46
CA PHE A 6 -9.56 17.15 14.05
C PHE A 6 -8.04 17.21 13.85
N CYS A 7 -7.29 16.75 14.85
CA CYS A 7 -5.85 16.64 14.75
C CYS A 7 -5.43 15.43 13.88
N ASP A 8 -4.60 15.65 12.86
CA ASP A 8 -4.12 14.61 11.93
C ASP A 8 -3.25 13.54 12.62
N ALA A 9 -2.59 13.89 13.73
CA ALA A 9 -1.69 12.98 14.43
C ALA A 9 -2.40 12.07 15.45
N CYS A 10 -3.49 12.54 16.08
CA CYS A 10 -4.16 11.79 17.15
C CYS A 10 -5.69 11.65 16.98
N ASN A 11 -6.24 12.13 15.86
CA ASN A 11 -7.65 12.09 15.47
C ASN A 11 -8.64 12.61 16.52
N ARG A 12 -8.20 13.49 17.42
CA ARG A 12 -9.08 14.13 18.41
C ARG A 12 -9.59 15.46 17.89
N GLU A 13 -10.83 15.75 18.26
CA GLU A 13 -11.44 17.05 17.97
C GLU A 13 -10.70 18.16 18.72
N VAL A 14 -10.43 19.25 18.01
CA VAL A 14 -9.70 20.41 18.48
C VAL A 14 -10.40 21.68 18.01
N ALA A 15 -10.21 22.77 18.73
CA ALA A 15 -10.72 24.07 18.31
C ALA A 15 -9.85 24.65 17.18
N SER A 16 -10.47 25.37 16.25
CA SER A 16 -9.78 25.95 15.09
C SER A 16 -8.73 27.00 15.45
N HIS A 17 -8.90 27.73 16.53
CA HIS A 17 -8.02 28.84 16.91
C HIS A 17 -6.74 28.37 17.61
N LEU A 18 -6.56 27.07 17.87
CA LEU A 18 -5.38 26.55 18.54
C LEU A 18 -4.25 26.38 17.53
N ASP A 19 -3.02 26.74 17.91
CA ASP A 19 -1.82 26.51 17.08
C ASP A 19 -1.21 25.12 17.28
N LYS A 20 -1.54 24.46 18.39
CA LYS A 20 -1.03 23.13 18.76
C LYS A 20 -2.13 22.26 19.36
N CYS A 21 -2.02 20.96 19.13
CA CYS A 21 -2.94 20.00 19.72
C CYS A 21 -2.70 19.89 21.24
N PRO A 22 -3.73 20.09 22.09
CA PRO A 22 -3.58 19.98 23.55
C PRO A 22 -3.32 18.55 24.01
N TYR A 23 -3.59 17.55 23.15
CA TYR A 23 -3.51 16.15 23.52
C TYR A 23 -2.24 15.43 23.05
N CYS A 24 -1.58 15.90 21.98
CA CYS A 24 -0.35 15.28 21.47
C CYS A 24 0.81 16.27 21.27
N GLY A 25 0.56 17.58 21.39
CA GLY A 25 1.59 18.61 21.29
C GLY A 25 2.02 18.97 19.86
N VAL A 26 1.49 18.29 18.83
CA VAL A 26 1.81 18.58 17.42
C VAL A 26 1.28 19.96 17.03
N LYS A 27 2.11 20.75 16.33
CA LYS A 27 1.72 22.05 15.76
C LYS A 27 0.88 21.86 14.51
N PHE A 28 -0.18 22.65 14.36
CA PHE A 28 -0.99 22.61 13.16
C PHE A 28 -0.32 23.40 12.04
N ALA A 29 -0.01 22.72 10.94
CA ALA A 29 0.52 23.38 9.73
C ALA A 29 -0.59 23.94 8.83
N GLY A 30 -1.84 23.52 9.05
CA GLY A 30 -3.00 23.90 8.25
C GLY A 30 -4.12 22.88 8.36
N VAL A 31 -5.17 23.06 7.56
CA VAL A 31 -6.31 22.15 7.45
C VAL A 31 -6.15 21.27 6.23
N ARG A 32 -6.43 19.97 6.35
CA ARG A 32 -6.44 19.01 5.26
C ARG A 32 -7.85 18.50 4.99
N CYS A 33 -8.30 18.58 3.74
CA CYS A 33 -9.59 18.02 3.33
C CYS A 33 -9.55 16.47 3.37
N PRO A 34 -10.49 15.78 4.03
CA PRO A 34 -10.52 14.31 4.04
C PRO A 34 -10.92 13.68 2.70
N ALA A 35 -11.64 14.42 1.84
CA ALA A 35 -12.14 13.90 0.57
C ALA A 35 -11.10 14.00 -0.57
N CYS A 36 -10.47 15.16 -0.74
CA CYS A 36 -9.53 15.41 -1.84
C CYS A 36 -8.08 15.66 -1.39
N GLN A 37 -7.81 15.65 -0.08
CA GLN A 37 -6.48 15.88 0.50
C GLN A 37 -5.89 17.27 0.20
N TYR A 38 -6.72 18.24 -0.19
CA TYR A 38 -6.30 19.63 -0.31
C TYR A 38 -5.84 20.19 1.04
N HIS A 39 -4.70 20.89 1.05
CA HIS A 39 -4.15 21.57 2.23
C HIS A 39 -4.38 23.08 2.09
N GLY A 40 -4.90 23.72 3.13
CA GLY A 40 -5.16 25.17 3.14
C GLY A 40 -5.26 25.74 4.55
N THR A 41 -5.55 27.03 4.65
CA THR A 41 -5.74 27.71 5.94
C THR A 41 -7.17 27.52 6.45
N ILE A 42 -7.41 27.74 7.74
CA ILE A 42 -8.76 27.63 8.33
C ILE A 42 -9.77 28.54 7.61
N ALA A 43 -9.33 29.72 7.14
CA ALA A 43 -10.18 30.67 6.43
C ALA A 43 -10.68 30.11 5.09
N ASP A 44 -9.83 29.36 4.37
CA ASP A 44 -10.19 28.74 3.09
C ASP A 44 -11.30 27.70 3.24
N PHE A 45 -11.43 27.11 4.44
CA PHE A 45 -12.43 26.10 4.77
C PHE A 45 -13.67 26.65 5.47
N ALA A 46 -13.84 27.98 5.57
CA ALA A 46 -15.00 28.58 6.24
C ALA A 46 -16.34 28.13 5.64
N ASN A 47 -16.38 27.88 4.33
CA ASN A 47 -17.56 27.44 3.57
C ASN A 47 -17.44 26.00 3.02
N GLY A 48 -16.46 25.22 3.50
CA GLY A 48 -16.12 23.91 2.93
C GLY A 48 -14.85 23.94 2.06
N CYS A 49 -14.46 22.78 1.51
CA CYS A 49 -13.22 22.65 0.75
C CYS A 49 -13.31 23.38 -0.61
N PRO A 50 -12.41 24.33 -0.93
CA PRO A 50 -12.43 25.07 -2.20
C PRO A 50 -12.10 24.19 -3.42
N SER A 51 -11.45 23.04 -3.22
CA SER A 51 -11.05 22.14 -4.31
C SER A 51 -12.13 21.14 -4.69
N CYS A 52 -12.91 20.63 -3.74
CA CYS A 52 -13.89 19.55 -4.00
C CYS A 52 -15.30 19.83 -3.46
N GLY A 53 -15.51 20.92 -2.74
CA GLY A 53 -16.81 21.28 -2.16
C GLY A 53 -17.19 20.53 -0.88
N TYR A 54 -16.29 19.76 -0.26
CA TYR A 54 -16.59 19.00 0.95
C TYR A 54 -16.99 19.90 2.14
N THR A 55 -18.19 19.69 2.68
CA THR A 55 -18.72 20.32 3.89
C THR A 55 -19.11 19.24 4.92
N LEU A 56 -18.70 19.41 6.19
CA LEU A 56 -19.16 18.55 7.29
C LEU A 56 -20.61 18.98 7.65
N GLY A 57 -21.59 18.51 6.89
CA GLY A 57 -22.99 18.88 7.05
C GLY A 57 -23.92 18.00 6.21
N GLU A 58 -23.48 17.58 5.03
CA GLU A 58 -24.04 16.40 4.38
C GLU A 58 -23.41 15.18 5.03
N GLN A 59 -24.22 14.33 5.67
CA GLN A 59 -23.81 12.98 5.93
C GLN A 59 -23.59 12.29 4.59
N PHE A 60 -22.35 12.37 4.07
CA PHE A 60 -21.80 11.29 3.28
C PHE A 60 -21.80 10.07 4.20
N THR A 61 -22.95 9.40 4.27
CA THR A 61 -22.96 7.95 4.40
C THR A 61 -21.97 7.51 3.33
N PRO A 62 -20.87 6.82 3.66
CA PRO A 62 -20.03 6.26 2.62
C PRO A 62 -20.94 5.32 1.84
N GLU A 63 -21.49 5.79 0.73
CA GLU A 63 -21.98 4.92 -0.31
C GLU A 63 -20.72 4.16 -0.69
N LYS A 64 -20.65 2.95 -0.11
CA LYS A 64 -19.63 1.94 -0.31
C LYS A 64 -19.22 2.07 -1.76
N PRO A 65 -17.94 2.39 -2.07
CA PRO A 65 -17.54 2.53 -3.45
C PRO A 65 -17.96 1.24 -4.12
N THR A 66 -19.01 1.34 -4.95
CA THR A 66 -19.46 0.22 -5.74
C THR A 66 -18.32 0.07 -6.72
N ILE A 67 -17.41 -0.84 -6.37
CA ILE A 67 -16.36 -1.32 -7.23
C ILE A 67 -17.13 -1.91 -8.41
N THR A 68 -17.44 -1.06 -9.38
CA THR A 68 -17.70 -1.48 -10.73
C THR A 68 -16.40 -2.14 -11.12
N LYS A 69 -16.41 -3.47 -11.06
CA LYS A 69 -15.34 -4.31 -11.57
C LYS A 69 -15.23 -3.99 -13.06
N LYS A 70 -14.50 -2.93 -13.42
CA LYS A 70 -13.90 -2.84 -14.74
C LYS A 70 -13.02 -4.08 -14.84
N PRO A 71 -13.22 -4.97 -15.83
CA PRO A 71 -12.33 -6.10 -15.99
C PRO A 71 -10.93 -5.53 -16.14
N LEU A 72 -10.07 -5.84 -15.17
CA LEU A 72 -8.67 -5.50 -15.22
C LEU A 72 -8.14 -6.17 -16.49
N ARG A 73 -7.82 -5.37 -17.51
CA ARG A 73 -7.14 -5.87 -18.71
C ARG A 73 -5.94 -6.69 -18.23
N PRO A 74 -5.71 -7.91 -18.75
CA PRO A 74 -4.58 -8.71 -18.30
C PRO A 74 -3.31 -7.91 -18.59
N SER A 75 -2.69 -7.41 -17.53
CA SER A 75 -1.36 -6.82 -17.56
C SER A 75 -0.44 -7.88 -18.13
N ARG A 76 0.00 -7.67 -19.38
CA ARG A 76 1.00 -8.52 -20.03
C ARG A 76 2.14 -8.71 -19.04
N ALA A 77 2.36 -9.98 -18.73
CA ALA A 77 3.24 -10.46 -17.69
C ALA A 77 4.57 -9.73 -17.67
N LEU A 78 4.93 -9.20 -16.50
CA LEU A 78 6.31 -8.97 -16.14
C LEU A 78 7.00 -10.35 -16.17
N ARG A 79 7.78 -10.60 -17.22
CA ARG A 79 8.69 -11.75 -17.30
C ARG A 79 9.89 -11.46 -16.41
N TYR A 80 9.92 -12.04 -15.21
CA TYR A 80 11.18 -12.16 -14.45
C TYR A 80 11.89 -13.46 -14.87
N PRO A 81 13.18 -13.43 -15.23
CA PRO A 81 13.89 -14.54 -15.87
C PRO A 81 14.39 -15.66 -14.94
N TRP A 82 14.07 -15.63 -13.64
CA TRP A 82 14.61 -16.61 -12.66
C TRP A 82 13.53 -17.44 -11.96
N GLN A 83 12.42 -17.73 -12.64
CA GLN A 83 11.49 -18.76 -12.19
C GLN A 83 11.93 -20.11 -12.76
N LEU A 84 12.93 -20.74 -12.13
CA LEU A 84 13.14 -22.17 -12.38
C LEU A 84 11.93 -22.92 -11.81
N PRO A 85 11.25 -23.77 -12.61
CA PRO A 85 10.20 -24.63 -12.10
C PRO A 85 10.75 -25.46 -10.95
N THR A 86 10.07 -25.45 -9.80
CA THR A 86 10.44 -26.29 -8.64
C THR A 86 10.46 -27.79 -8.96
N LYS A 87 9.87 -28.17 -10.11
CA LYS A 87 9.89 -29.52 -10.67
C LYS A 87 11.28 -29.91 -11.23
N ASP A 88 12.13 -28.94 -11.58
CA ASP A 88 13.45 -29.19 -12.16
C ASP A 88 14.56 -29.33 -11.11
N ILE A 89 14.33 -28.91 -9.87
CA ILE A 89 15.33 -29.06 -8.79
C ILE A 89 15.53 -30.54 -8.45
N GLY A 90 14.44 -31.33 -8.45
CA GLY A 90 14.50 -32.77 -8.19
C GLY A 90 15.21 -33.54 -9.31
N SER A 91 14.97 -33.19 -10.57
CA SER A 91 15.62 -33.85 -11.71
C SER A 91 17.11 -33.56 -11.77
N ILE A 92 17.52 -32.31 -11.49
CA ILE A 92 18.92 -31.92 -11.42
C ILE A 92 19.66 -32.69 -10.31
N ALA A 93 19.07 -32.79 -9.11
CA ALA A 93 19.67 -33.52 -8.00
C ALA A 93 19.88 -35.02 -8.31
N VAL A 94 18.88 -35.67 -8.92
CA VAL A 94 18.97 -37.08 -9.31
C VAL A 94 20.05 -37.30 -10.38
N ALA A 95 20.16 -36.40 -11.36
CA ALA A 95 21.20 -36.49 -12.39
C ALA A 95 22.62 -36.43 -11.81
N PHE A 96 22.87 -35.53 -10.83
CA PHE A 96 24.17 -35.44 -10.16
C PHE A 96 24.51 -36.69 -9.34
N ILE A 97 23.51 -37.29 -8.68
CA ILE A 97 23.71 -38.54 -7.91
C ILE A 97 24.06 -39.70 -8.84
N ILE A 98 23.35 -39.84 -9.97
CA ILE A 98 23.63 -40.92 -10.93
C ILE A 98 25.02 -40.73 -11.56
N ALA A 99 25.38 -39.50 -11.93
CA ALA A 99 26.68 -39.20 -12.51
C ALA A 99 27.84 -39.49 -11.54
N SER A 100 27.70 -39.14 -10.26
CA SER A 100 28.75 -39.40 -9.27
C SER A 100 28.96 -40.90 -9.02
N ILE A 101 27.88 -41.68 -8.93
CA ILE A 101 27.94 -43.14 -8.78
C ILE A 101 28.62 -43.77 -10.00
N ALA A 102 28.25 -43.37 -11.22
CA ALA A 102 28.84 -43.91 -12.44
C ALA A 102 30.36 -43.62 -12.52
N LEU A 103 30.79 -42.43 -12.11
CA LEU A 103 32.20 -42.04 -12.09
C LEU A 103 33.00 -42.87 -11.07
N LEU A 104 32.44 -43.12 -9.89
CA LEU A 104 33.05 -43.99 -8.88
C LEU A 104 33.22 -45.43 -9.36
N VAL A 105 32.19 -45.98 -10.02
CA VAL A 105 32.26 -47.34 -10.60
C VAL A 105 33.31 -47.41 -11.70
N PHE A 106 33.36 -46.42 -12.58
CA PHE A 106 34.38 -46.37 -13.64
C PHE A 106 35.80 -46.28 -13.07
N TYR A 107 36.00 -45.42 -12.05
CA TYR A 107 37.27 -45.31 -11.35
C TYR A 107 37.69 -46.63 -10.70
N TYR A 108 36.74 -47.33 -10.06
CA TYR A 108 36.98 -48.62 -9.44
C TYR A 108 37.40 -49.69 -10.47
N ILE A 109 36.72 -49.74 -11.62
CA ILE A 109 37.03 -50.69 -12.71
C ILE A 109 38.40 -50.39 -13.34
N HIS A 110 38.81 -49.12 -13.41
CA HIS A 110 40.10 -48.78 -14.01
C HIS A 110 41.29 -49.01 -13.08
N ASN A 111 41.08 -48.90 -11.76
CA ASN A 111 42.14 -49.02 -10.76
C ASN A 111 42.33 -50.47 -10.24
N HIS A 112 41.46 -51.39 -10.63
CA HIS A 112 41.54 -52.83 -10.33
C HIS A 112 41.78 -53.63 -11.61
#